data_AF-A0A3B9SW00-F1
#
_entry.id   AF-A0A3B9SW00-F1
#
_cell.length_a   1.000
_cell.length_b   1.000
_cell.length_c   1.000
_cell.angle_alpha   90.00
_cell.angle_beta   90.00
_cell.angle_gamma   90.00
#
_symmetry.space_group_name_H-M   'P 1'
#
loop_
_entity.id
_entity.type
_entity.pdbx_description
1 polymer ?
#
loop_
_entity_poly.entity_id
_entity_poly.type
_entity_poly.pdbx_seq_one_letter_code
_entity_poly.pdbx_strand_id
1 'polypeptide(L)'
;MFMSETHDYIFSYSLEPKDVAEHPTPDLPDEVIKVLFKSLLDLVIPCAGDKEIKVDGFKFLKNNQVIHKLFTSIEKKVLSPEEENDGQEIKAALFYEPRIALIKKWLENILALVELEKDGEVVAVDGFRLKQLEHWTVPSEGDPAEVFEHAATRCNCNCVFCYNKGNPPQLALKSLPLSAKEELAALKTRIKYFNPLAKRSLFLNLGSCGEVLCHPYILEVLNLLRSKTNQVFRLNTNGSTLTSTTVSALAQLKPVFLDISLNSASPLRRAKLMQDKYPQVALESLPLLKAVEVPYAIVIVPWPLDSEEEMLADLEKTILYAEQHAAHHIQVSLPGYTKYFSEQEIFNREKIWAGVVKQVRELRTGLSCPLVIMPGMYEENLYAVIKNQPEVIGVVQNSPAALGGLKKGDVIRNINNISIHNRPQARELLSFIHQNEIKTVHFTVERDKGTTEIKLDLSRYAYPYYEYTDAHLGIIFLGTGFRTGYLEKLKEIIKLHQAKEVLLFTSSLVKPTLEQCLKESPFFGNGEFNLTLEVPANKFFGGNIFMGDLLVAEDFIYGIRRYLNKKDSKLDLIVIPSSPFNLNQWGRDLTGRVYLDIERETGIPVEILPCTTIYD
;
A
#
# COMPACT_ATOMS: atom_id res chain seq x y z
N MET A 1 23.86 -18.79 -31.96
CA MET A 1 24.54 -17.50 -32.22
C MET A 1 24.11 -16.57 -31.10
N PHE A 2 25.08 -16.14 -30.31
CA PHE A 2 24.94 -15.50 -28.99
C PHE A 2 24.05 -14.26 -29.04
N MET A 3 23.05 -14.18 -28.15
CA MET A 3 22.49 -12.90 -27.73
C MET A 3 23.22 -12.48 -26.45
N SER A 4 23.88 -11.33 -26.56
CA SER A 4 24.71 -10.71 -25.54
C SER A 4 23.95 -10.50 -24.23
N GLU A 5 24.60 -10.85 -23.12
CA GLU A 5 24.29 -10.29 -21.80
C GLU A 5 24.37 -8.76 -21.92
N THR A 6 23.22 -8.10 -22.02
CA THR A 6 23.12 -6.65 -21.89
C THR A 6 23.38 -6.33 -20.43
N HIS A 7 24.66 -6.19 -20.09
CA HIS A 7 25.04 -5.55 -18.84
C HIS A 7 24.60 -4.11 -18.96
N ASP A 8 23.66 -3.70 -18.10
CA ASP A 8 23.27 -2.30 -18.00
C ASP A 8 24.52 -1.44 -17.77
N TYR A 9 24.55 -0.27 -18.42
CA TYR A 9 25.63 0.68 -18.21
C TYR A 9 25.61 1.13 -16.74
N ILE A 10 26.68 0.82 -16.01
CA ILE A 10 26.85 1.28 -14.62
C ILE A 10 27.19 2.77 -14.68
N PHE A 11 26.26 3.60 -14.24
CA PHE A 11 26.49 5.03 -14.06
C PHE A 11 27.47 5.25 -12.91
N SER A 12 28.75 5.36 -13.23
CA SER A 12 29.80 5.72 -12.30
C SER A 12 30.16 7.20 -12.47
N TYR A 13 30.17 7.93 -11.36
CA TYR A 13 30.58 9.33 -11.33
C TYR A 13 31.94 9.42 -10.64
N SER A 14 32.95 9.88 -11.37
CA SER A 14 34.29 10.07 -10.81
C SER A 14 34.28 11.21 -9.81
N LEU A 15 34.94 11.02 -8.67
CA LEU A 15 35.27 12.11 -7.76
C LEU A 15 36.55 12.77 -8.28
N GLU A 16 36.54 14.09 -8.36
CA GLU A 16 37.74 14.89 -8.67
C GLU A 16 38.38 15.32 -7.34
N PRO A 17 39.43 14.63 -6.85
CA PRO A 17 40.10 15.03 -5.63
C PRO A 17 40.73 16.40 -5.85
N LYS A 18 40.44 17.35 -4.96
CA LYS A 18 41.15 18.63 -4.95
C LYS A 18 42.61 18.37 -4.60
N ASP A 19 43.54 18.83 -5.44
CA ASP A 19 44.96 18.76 -5.13
C ASP A 19 45.28 19.75 -4.00
N VAL A 20 45.46 19.22 -2.80
CA VAL A 20 45.71 20.00 -1.57
C VAL A 20 47.07 20.71 -1.67
N ALA A 21 47.96 20.29 -2.56
CA ALA A 21 49.30 20.86 -2.71
C ALA A 21 49.32 22.14 -3.58
N GLU A 22 48.44 22.29 -4.56
CA GLU A 22 48.43 23.44 -5.48
C GLU A 22 47.56 24.62 -4.99
N HIS A 23 46.62 24.35 -4.08
CA HIS A 23 45.74 25.35 -3.49
C HIS A 23 45.66 25.18 -1.97
N PRO A 24 46.61 25.74 -1.19
CA PRO A 24 46.49 25.80 0.26
C PRO A 24 45.34 26.76 0.61
N THR A 25 44.10 26.27 0.63
CA THR A 25 42.97 27.01 1.18
C THR A 25 43.19 27.15 2.69
N PRO A 26 43.28 28.39 3.23
CA PRO A 26 43.70 28.59 4.63
C PRO A 26 42.76 27.96 5.67
N ASP A 27 41.50 27.68 5.33
CA ASP A 27 40.52 27.09 6.25
C ASP A 27 39.64 26.04 5.56
N LEU A 28 40.17 24.84 5.29
CA LEU A 28 39.41 23.72 4.69
C LEU A 28 37.96 23.52 5.23
N PRO A 29 37.68 23.70 6.55
CA PRO A 29 36.32 23.57 7.08
C PRO A 29 35.33 24.65 6.59
N ASP A 30 35.78 25.89 6.36
CA ASP A 30 34.88 27.00 6.02
C ASP A 30 34.33 26.87 4.59
N GLU A 31 35.20 26.53 3.64
CA GLU A 31 34.84 26.24 2.25
C GLU A 31 33.95 25.00 2.14
N VAL A 32 34.18 23.96 2.95
CA VAL A 32 33.31 22.78 2.98
C VAL A 32 31.88 23.15 3.42
N ILE A 33 31.74 23.90 4.52
CA ILE A 33 30.42 24.34 4.99
C ILE A 33 29.76 25.28 3.98
N LYS A 34 30.50 26.23 3.39
CA LYS A 34 29.98 27.12 2.33
C LYS A 34 29.41 26.34 1.15
N VAL A 35 30.17 25.37 0.62
CA VAL A 35 29.75 24.57 -0.55
C VAL A 35 28.54 23.71 -0.20
N LEU A 36 28.59 22.97 0.92
CA LEU A 36 27.48 22.12 1.33
C LEU A 36 26.19 22.92 1.55
N PHE A 37 26.29 24.04 2.27
CA PHE A 37 25.11 24.83 2.58
C PHE A 37 24.54 25.53 1.35
N LYS A 38 25.36 26.05 0.42
CA LYS A 38 24.88 26.57 -0.88
C LYS A 38 24.09 25.53 -1.66
N SER A 39 24.63 24.32 -1.79
CA SER A 39 23.95 23.23 -2.50
C SER A 39 22.61 22.87 -1.85
N LEU A 40 22.50 22.96 -0.52
CA LEU A 40 21.22 22.79 0.17
C LEU A 40 20.26 23.95 -0.10
N LEU A 41 20.74 25.20 -0.08
CA LEU A 41 19.94 26.38 -0.40
C LEU A 41 19.40 26.37 -1.83
N ASP A 42 20.00 25.63 -2.78
CA ASP A 42 19.44 25.45 -4.12
C ASP A 42 18.16 24.59 -4.10
N LEU A 43 18.03 23.70 -3.11
CA LEU A 43 16.92 22.76 -2.99
C LEU A 43 15.84 23.21 -2.00
N VAL A 44 16.21 23.96 -0.97
CA VAL A 44 15.31 24.30 0.15
C VAL A 44 15.39 25.76 0.59
N ILE A 45 14.38 26.19 1.34
CA ILE A 45 14.29 27.50 1.99
C ILE A 45 14.34 27.27 3.50
N PRO A 46 15.38 27.73 4.22
CA PRO A 46 15.44 27.68 5.68
C PRO A 46 14.28 28.44 6.32
N CYS A 47 13.78 27.97 7.47
CA CYS A 47 12.66 28.58 8.18
C CYS A 47 12.91 28.69 9.69
N ALA A 48 12.26 29.66 10.32
CA ALA A 48 12.08 29.80 11.76
C ALA A 48 10.58 29.84 12.06
N GLY A 49 10.01 28.72 12.52
CA GLY A 49 8.58 28.49 12.46
C GLY A 49 8.06 28.65 11.02
N ASP A 50 7.07 29.52 10.83
CA ASP A 50 6.47 29.78 9.51
C ASP A 50 7.25 30.78 8.63
N LYS A 51 8.28 31.42 9.18
CA LYS A 51 8.97 32.52 8.51
C LYS A 51 10.15 32.00 7.71
N GLU A 52 10.16 32.32 6.41
CA GLU A 52 11.31 32.07 5.55
C GLU A 52 12.51 32.93 5.98
N ILE A 53 13.65 32.27 6.16
CA ILE A 53 14.91 32.89 6.55
C ILE A 53 15.85 32.92 5.36
N LYS A 54 16.25 34.13 4.97
CA LYS A 54 17.25 34.35 3.93
C LYS A 54 18.63 34.42 4.57
N VAL A 55 19.36 33.32 4.51
CA VAL A 55 20.71 33.21 5.09
C VAL A 55 21.74 33.72 4.08
N ASP A 56 22.65 34.59 4.49
CA ASP A 56 23.72 35.15 3.65
C ASP A 56 25.14 34.90 4.17
N GLY A 57 25.27 34.38 5.39
CA GLY A 57 26.55 34.03 6.01
C GLY A 57 26.40 33.04 7.17
N PHE A 58 27.53 32.70 7.79
CA PHE A 58 27.57 31.93 9.03
C PHE A 58 28.81 32.28 9.88
N LYS A 59 28.74 31.95 11.17
CA LYS A 59 29.84 31.98 12.15
C LYS A 59 30.08 30.59 12.69
N PHE A 60 31.33 30.20 12.94
CA PHE A 60 31.59 28.94 13.65
C PHE A 60 31.26 29.09 15.14
N LEU A 61 30.62 28.08 15.73
CA LEU A 61 30.27 28.08 17.16
C LEU A 61 31.52 28.21 18.06
N LYS A 62 32.67 27.68 17.62
CA LYS A 62 33.95 27.77 18.34
C LYS A 62 34.75 29.04 18.02
N ASN A 63 34.38 29.80 17.00
CA ASN A 63 35.05 31.04 16.59
C ASN A 63 34.01 32.03 16.04
N ASN A 64 33.30 32.70 16.94
CA ASN A 64 32.17 33.58 16.62
C ASN A 64 32.59 34.99 16.17
N GLN A 65 33.90 35.26 16.04
CA GLN A 65 34.41 36.59 15.69
C GLN A 65 34.49 36.83 14.18
N VAL A 66 34.43 35.78 13.36
CA VAL A 66 34.58 35.85 11.90
C VAL A 66 33.28 35.44 11.22
N ILE A 67 32.77 36.32 10.35
CA ILE A 67 31.60 36.05 9.51
C ILE A 67 32.07 35.53 8.16
N HIS A 68 31.66 34.31 7.84
CA HIS A 68 31.90 33.69 6.54
C HIS A 68 30.69 33.94 5.64
N LYS A 69 30.83 34.84 4.66
CA LYS A 69 29.75 35.11 3.68
C LYS A 69 29.56 33.91 2.77
N LEU A 70 28.30 33.53 2.56
CA LEU A 70 27.94 32.48 1.60
C LEU A 70 28.06 33.04 0.18
N PHE A 71 27.40 34.16 -0.11
CA PHE A 71 27.37 34.72 -1.45
C PHE A 71 28.31 35.92 -1.55
N THR A 72 29.16 35.93 -2.58
CA THR A 72 29.84 37.15 -3.01
C THR A 72 28.78 38.06 -3.61
N SER A 73 28.57 39.22 -2.99
CA SER A 73 27.52 40.20 -3.28
C SER A 73 27.05 40.23 -4.74
N ILE A 74 25.75 40.00 -4.98
CA ILE A 74 24.94 40.67 -6.02
C ILE A 74 23.43 40.53 -5.73
N GLU A 75 22.78 41.69 -5.82
CA GLU A 75 21.38 42.06 -6.12
C GLU A 75 20.19 41.32 -5.50
N LYS A 76 19.45 42.12 -4.70
CA LYS A 76 18.12 41.86 -4.18
C LYS A 76 17.13 41.56 -5.32
N LYS A 77 16.71 40.30 -5.46
CA LYS A 77 15.39 39.97 -6.00
C LYS A 77 14.41 39.77 -4.86
N VAL A 78 13.48 40.72 -4.75
CA VAL A 78 12.35 40.69 -3.83
C VAL A 78 11.28 39.80 -4.44
N LEU A 79 10.92 38.73 -3.75
CA LEU A 79 9.67 38.00 -3.93
C LEU A 79 8.95 38.03 -2.57
N SER A 80 7.67 38.35 -2.64
CA SER A 80 6.73 38.54 -1.53
C SER A 80 6.36 37.22 -0.86
N PRO A 81 6.23 37.16 0.48
CA PRO A 81 5.59 36.05 1.17
C PRO A 81 4.13 36.37 1.45
N GLU A 82 3.26 35.37 1.34
CA GLU A 82 2.17 35.14 2.29
C GLU A 82 1.59 33.75 2.01
N GLU A 83 1.81 32.83 2.95
CA GLU A 83 0.83 31.86 3.46
C GLU A 83 1.50 31.11 4.64
N GLU A 84 0.83 31.18 5.80
CA GLU A 84 1.14 30.44 7.03
C GLU A 84 0.84 28.96 6.81
N ASN A 85 1.72 28.07 7.27
CA ASN A 85 1.42 26.64 7.28
C ASN A 85 2.39 25.91 8.21
N ASP A 86 1.81 25.22 9.20
CA ASP A 86 2.54 24.44 10.20
C ASP A 86 3.47 23.39 9.56
N GLY A 87 4.72 23.38 10.02
CA GLY A 87 5.79 22.53 9.51
C GLY A 87 5.50 21.03 9.64
N GLN A 88 5.97 20.24 8.67
CA GLN A 88 5.74 18.80 8.65
C GLN A 88 6.70 18.01 9.54
N GLU A 89 6.17 17.07 10.35
CA GLU A 89 7.00 16.08 11.04
C GLU A 89 7.65 15.17 9.98
N ILE A 90 8.97 15.24 9.90
CA ILE A 90 9.73 14.68 8.78
C ILE A 90 9.64 13.15 8.73
N LYS A 91 9.29 12.48 9.83
CA LYS A 91 9.30 11.00 9.92
C LYS A 91 8.51 10.33 8.80
N ALA A 92 7.28 10.76 8.54
CA ALA A 92 6.45 10.15 7.51
C ALA A 92 6.96 10.44 6.09
N ALA A 93 7.53 11.64 5.87
CA ALA A 93 8.27 11.95 4.64
C ALA A 93 9.57 11.12 4.48
N LEU A 94 10.22 10.69 5.57
CA LEU A 94 11.42 9.83 5.50
C LEU A 94 11.15 8.50 4.78
N PHE A 95 9.94 7.95 4.97
CA PHE A 95 9.56 6.67 4.40
C PHE A 95 9.28 6.79 2.89
N TYR A 96 8.55 7.82 2.46
CA TYR A 96 8.14 8.00 1.06
C TYR A 96 9.16 8.78 0.21
N GLU A 97 9.97 9.66 0.81
CA GLU A 97 10.93 10.51 0.12
C GLU A 97 12.24 10.70 0.94
N PRO A 98 13.17 9.74 0.89
CA PRO A 98 14.38 9.73 1.69
C PRO A 98 15.38 10.84 1.30
N ARG A 99 15.22 11.53 0.17
CA ARG A 99 16.06 12.71 -0.14
C ARG A 99 15.81 13.85 0.86
N ILE A 100 14.57 14.00 1.32
CA ILE A 100 14.20 14.98 2.37
C ILE A 100 14.91 14.63 3.69
N ALA A 101 15.01 13.34 4.02
CA ALA A 101 15.77 12.85 5.18
C ALA A 101 17.24 13.28 5.14
N LEU A 102 17.85 13.10 3.97
CA LEU A 102 19.26 13.40 3.76
C LEU A 102 19.51 14.91 3.90
N ILE A 103 18.66 15.73 3.28
CA ILE A 103 18.70 17.20 3.38
C ILE A 103 18.59 17.63 4.84
N LYS A 104 17.60 17.11 5.58
CA LYS A 104 17.44 17.41 7.02
C LYS A 104 18.71 17.10 7.79
N LYS A 105 19.26 15.88 7.64
CA LYS A 105 20.46 15.45 8.37
C LYS A 105 21.67 16.32 8.04
N TRP A 106 21.80 16.73 6.78
CA TRP A 106 22.88 17.64 6.38
C TRP A 106 22.72 19.02 6.99
N LEU A 107 21.51 19.59 6.99
CA LEU A 107 21.22 20.85 7.68
C LEU A 107 21.52 20.77 9.17
N GLU A 108 21.07 19.72 9.86
CA GLU A 108 21.35 19.52 11.29
C GLU A 108 22.85 19.39 11.59
N ASN A 109 23.59 18.66 10.75
CA ASN A 109 25.04 18.54 10.89
C ASN A 109 25.76 19.88 10.69
N ILE A 110 25.26 20.73 9.77
CA ILE A 110 25.81 22.08 9.57
C ILE A 110 25.49 22.95 10.78
N LEU A 111 24.23 22.98 11.23
CA LEU A 111 23.78 23.77 12.39
C LEU A 111 24.45 23.35 13.70
N ALA A 112 24.93 22.10 13.81
CA ALA A 112 25.74 21.64 14.94
C ALA A 112 27.16 22.25 14.97
N LEU A 113 27.59 22.91 13.90
CA LEU A 113 28.93 23.48 13.75
C LEU A 113 28.91 25.02 13.64
N VAL A 114 27.81 25.61 13.15
CA VAL A 114 27.73 27.04 12.83
C VAL A 114 26.44 27.71 13.31
N GLU A 115 26.53 29.01 13.55
CA GLU A 115 25.40 29.92 13.65
C GLU A 115 25.16 30.56 12.28
N LEU A 116 23.92 30.53 11.79
CA LEU A 116 23.57 31.14 10.51
C LEU A 116 23.34 32.64 10.69
N GLU A 117 23.65 33.42 9.65
CA GLU A 117 23.49 34.86 9.67
C GLU A 117 22.66 35.41 8.52
N LYS A 118 22.05 36.56 8.79
CA LYS A 118 21.43 37.44 7.81
C LYS A 118 21.79 38.88 8.13
N ASP A 119 22.36 39.59 7.17
CA ASP A 119 22.73 41.01 7.31
C ASP A 119 23.62 41.28 8.56
N GLY A 120 24.44 40.30 8.97
CA GLY A 120 25.35 40.37 10.13
C GLY A 120 24.73 40.01 11.49
N GLU A 121 23.44 39.68 11.52
CA GLU A 121 22.73 39.22 12.72
C GLU A 121 22.52 37.71 12.69
N VAL A 122 22.64 37.06 13.84
CA VAL A 122 22.40 35.62 13.97
C VAL A 122 20.92 35.32 13.80
N VAL A 123 20.61 34.34 12.95
CA VAL A 123 19.25 33.86 12.69
C VAL A 123 19.11 32.40 13.12
N ALA A 124 18.08 32.11 13.90
CA ALA A 124 17.72 30.74 14.24
C ALA A 124 17.00 30.09 13.04
N VAL A 125 17.32 28.84 12.76
CA VAL A 125 16.62 28.01 11.77
C VAL A 125 16.21 26.72 12.48
N ASP A 126 14.93 26.40 12.41
CA ASP A 126 14.33 25.20 13.03
C ASP A 126 13.65 24.28 12.00
N GLY A 127 13.57 24.71 10.74
CA GLY A 127 12.95 23.94 9.67
C GLY A 127 13.38 24.37 8.27
N PHE A 128 12.75 23.76 7.26
CA PHE A 128 12.93 24.15 5.86
C PHE A 128 11.69 23.83 5.02
N ARG A 129 11.50 24.58 3.93
CA ARG A 129 10.50 24.34 2.89
C ARG A 129 11.17 23.87 1.59
N LEU A 130 10.47 23.04 0.82
CA LEU A 130 10.95 22.60 -0.49
C LEU A 130 10.78 23.72 -1.52
N LYS A 131 11.81 23.99 -2.32
CA LYS A 131 11.68 24.86 -3.50
C LYS A 131 11.06 24.08 -4.64
N GLN A 132 10.25 24.77 -5.46
CA GLN A 132 9.74 24.29 -6.75
C GLN A 132 9.16 22.87 -6.67
N LEU A 133 7.96 22.74 -6.09
CA LEU A 133 7.30 21.46 -5.82
C LEU A 133 7.13 20.57 -7.08
N GLU A 134 7.15 21.13 -8.27
CA GLU A 134 7.21 20.41 -9.54
C GLU A 134 8.39 19.42 -9.63
N HIS A 135 9.55 19.77 -9.05
CA HIS A 135 10.75 18.92 -9.00
C HIS A 135 10.62 17.74 -8.03
N TRP A 136 9.61 17.80 -7.15
CA TRP A 136 9.33 16.79 -6.12
C TRP A 136 8.16 15.89 -6.50
N THR A 137 7.71 15.96 -7.75
CA THR A 137 6.75 15.00 -8.28
C THR A 137 7.42 13.66 -8.56
N VAL A 138 6.75 12.57 -8.18
CA VAL A 138 7.21 11.18 -8.34
C VAL A 138 6.34 10.45 -9.38
N PRO A 139 6.81 9.32 -9.94
CA PRO A 139 5.96 8.44 -10.74
C PRO A 139 4.70 8.04 -9.96
N SER A 140 3.55 8.11 -10.63
CA SER A 140 2.22 7.89 -10.07
C SER A 140 1.41 7.02 -11.02
N GLU A 141 0.53 6.18 -10.49
CA GLU A 141 -0.42 5.44 -11.33
C GLU A 141 -1.58 6.34 -11.79
N GLY A 142 -1.63 7.57 -11.29
CA GLY A 142 -2.72 8.51 -11.52
C GLY A 142 -3.98 8.14 -10.74
N ASP A 143 -3.86 7.36 -9.67
CA ASP A 143 -4.98 6.99 -8.82
C ASP A 143 -5.43 8.20 -7.98
N PRO A 144 -6.71 8.61 -8.04
CA PRO A 144 -7.23 9.70 -7.22
C PRO A 144 -7.04 9.51 -5.70
N ALA A 145 -6.90 8.25 -5.22
CA ALA A 145 -6.64 7.93 -3.82
C ALA A 145 -5.32 8.53 -3.32
N GLU A 146 -4.31 8.68 -4.19
CA GLU A 146 -3.04 9.35 -3.86
C GLU A 146 -3.23 10.81 -3.40
N VAL A 147 -4.41 11.38 -3.65
CA VAL A 147 -4.79 12.73 -3.20
C VAL A 147 -5.77 12.67 -2.03
N PHE A 148 -6.94 12.05 -2.21
CA PHE A 148 -8.01 12.19 -1.21
C PHE A 148 -7.75 11.40 0.07
N GLU A 149 -6.90 10.37 0.08
CA GLU A 149 -6.58 9.63 1.30
C GLU A 149 -5.86 10.50 2.34
N HIS A 150 -5.22 11.58 1.91
CA HIS A 150 -4.67 12.59 2.81
C HIS A 150 -5.73 13.32 3.66
N ALA A 151 -7.02 13.23 3.30
CA ALA A 151 -8.12 13.76 4.11
C ALA A 151 -8.47 12.85 5.30
N ALA A 152 -7.96 11.62 5.35
CA ALA A 152 -8.24 10.65 6.40
C ALA A 152 -7.45 10.90 7.69
N THR A 153 -7.39 12.14 8.19
CA THR A 153 -6.62 12.49 9.41
C THR A 153 -7.38 12.27 10.72
N ARG A 154 -8.69 11.96 10.62
CA ARG A 154 -9.62 11.86 11.75
C ARG A 154 -10.61 10.72 11.54
N CYS A 155 -11.24 10.27 12.61
CA CYS A 155 -12.27 9.25 12.56
C CYS A 155 -13.44 9.61 13.49
N ASN A 156 -14.65 9.28 13.05
CA ASN A 156 -15.90 9.45 13.80
C ASN A 156 -16.38 8.15 14.50
N CYS A 157 -15.65 7.05 14.34
CA CYS A 157 -15.81 5.80 15.09
C CYS A 157 -14.58 5.51 15.95
N ASN A 158 -14.72 4.64 16.96
CA ASN A 158 -13.62 4.20 17.81
C ASN A 158 -13.59 2.66 17.91
N CYS A 159 -13.52 2.00 16.76
CA CYS A 159 -13.67 0.54 16.64
C CYS A 159 -12.74 -0.24 17.57
N VAL A 160 -13.28 -1.27 18.23
CA VAL A 160 -12.55 -2.12 19.18
C VAL A 160 -11.47 -2.97 18.51
N PHE A 161 -11.46 -3.08 17.18
CA PHE A 161 -10.49 -3.83 16.39
C PHE A 161 -9.66 -2.93 15.44
N CYS A 162 -9.72 -1.61 15.64
CA CYS A 162 -9.06 -0.66 14.74
C CYS A 162 -7.54 -0.88 14.71
N TYR A 163 -6.98 -1.12 13.52
CA TYR A 163 -5.54 -1.35 13.36
C TYR A 163 -4.69 -0.16 13.83
N ASN A 164 -5.22 1.08 13.76
CA ASN A 164 -4.52 2.27 14.25
C ASN A 164 -4.18 2.20 15.75
N LYS A 165 -4.96 1.46 16.55
CA LYS A 165 -4.65 1.21 17.97
C LYS A 165 -3.48 0.25 18.16
N GLY A 166 -3.17 -0.55 17.14
CA GLY A 166 -2.07 -1.51 17.11
C GLY A 166 -0.84 -1.02 16.33
N ASN A 167 -0.78 0.23 15.89
CA ASN A 167 0.39 0.75 15.21
C ASN A 167 1.56 0.94 16.20
N PRO A 168 2.75 0.37 15.93
CA PRO A 168 3.93 0.63 16.75
C PRO A 168 4.23 2.13 16.86
N PRO A 169 4.59 2.65 18.05
CA PRO A 169 4.89 4.08 18.23
C PRO A 169 6.13 4.53 17.45
N GLN A 170 6.99 3.59 17.05
CA GLN A 170 8.17 3.85 16.22
C GLN A 170 7.83 4.06 14.74
N LEU A 171 6.62 3.70 14.30
CA LEU A 171 6.24 3.90 12.90
C LEU A 171 6.13 5.38 12.57
N ALA A 172 6.63 5.72 11.39
CA ALA A 172 6.56 7.02 10.78
C ALA A 172 5.14 7.34 10.24
N LEU A 173 4.08 7.01 10.98
CA LEU A 173 2.69 7.07 10.49
C LEU A 173 1.82 8.05 11.29
N LYS A 174 2.40 9.02 12.00
CA LYS A 174 1.59 10.05 12.67
C LYS A 174 1.35 11.22 11.72
N SER A 175 0.07 11.50 11.46
CA SER A 175 -0.35 12.72 10.78
C SER A 175 -0.18 13.91 11.73
N LEU A 176 0.18 15.05 11.16
CA LEU A 176 0.24 16.31 11.89
C LEU A 176 -1.15 16.74 12.35
N PRO A 177 -1.26 17.42 13.50
CA PRO A 177 -2.51 18.01 13.95
C PRO A 177 -2.82 19.31 13.18
N LEU A 178 -3.02 19.21 11.87
CA LEU A 178 -3.45 20.35 11.06
C LEU A 178 -4.93 20.67 11.31
N SER A 179 -5.29 21.95 11.24
CA SER A 179 -6.70 22.33 11.17
C SER A 179 -7.32 21.87 9.85
N ALA A 180 -8.65 21.71 9.82
CA ALA A 180 -9.37 21.30 8.61
C ALA A 180 -9.16 22.26 7.41
N LYS A 181 -8.79 23.53 7.67
CA LYS A 181 -8.51 24.51 6.61
C LYS A 181 -7.10 24.33 6.04
N GLU A 182 -6.11 24.08 6.89
CA GLU A 182 -4.73 23.80 6.45
C GLU A 182 -4.66 22.47 5.69
N GLU A 183 -5.38 21.44 6.15
CA GLU A 183 -5.53 20.18 5.41
C GLU A 183 -6.16 20.40 4.04
N LEU A 184 -7.21 21.22 3.94
CA LEU A 184 -7.80 21.59 2.65
C LEU A 184 -6.79 22.31 1.75
N ALA A 185 -5.98 23.22 2.28
CA ALA A 185 -4.95 23.92 1.51
C ALA A 185 -3.86 22.94 1.01
N ALA A 186 -3.45 21.99 1.85
CA ALA A 186 -2.53 20.93 1.47
C ALA A 186 -3.13 20.01 0.38
N LEU A 187 -4.39 19.62 0.51
CA LEU A 187 -5.12 18.84 -0.49
C LEU A 187 -5.25 19.58 -1.83
N LYS A 188 -5.57 20.88 -1.82
CA LYS A 188 -5.60 21.71 -3.03
C LYS A 188 -4.23 21.79 -3.70
N THR A 189 -3.16 21.88 -2.92
CA THR A 189 -1.79 21.82 -3.44
C THR A 189 -1.52 20.47 -4.10
N ARG A 190 -1.92 19.36 -3.48
CA ARG A 190 -1.79 18.02 -4.09
C ARG A 190 -2.58 17.90 -5.39
N ILE A 191 -3.82 18.40 -5.44
CA ILE A 191 -4.65 18.44 -6.65
C ILE A 191 -3.96 19.27 -7.76
N LYS A 192 -3.30 20.38 -7.42
CA LYS A 192 -2.57 21.22 -8.38
C LYS A 192 -1.46 20.44 -9.09
N TYR A 193 -0.71 19.62 -8.35
CA TYR A 193 0.44 18.85 -8.88
C TYR A 193 0.09 17.40 -9.26
N PHE A 194 -1.16 16.97 -9.07
CA PHE A 194 -1.66 15.69 -9.53
C PHE A 194 -1.96 15.76 -11.03
N ASN A 195 -1.19 14.99 -11.81
CA ASN A 195 -1.34 14.89 -13.26
C ASN A 195 -1.45 13.42 -13.67
N PRO A 196 -2.68 12.87 -13.74
CA PRO A 196 -2.90 11.46 -14.06
C PRO A 196 -2.49 11.12 -15.51
N LEU A 197 -2.59 12.08 -16.44
CA LEU A 197 -2.17 11.88 -17.84
C LEU A 197 -0.66 11.74 -17.95
N ALA A 198 0.09 12.56 -17.21
CA ALA A 198 1.55 12.49 -17.16
C ALA A 198 2.08 11.42 -16.19
N LYS A 199 1.21 10.71 -15.46
CA LYS A 199 1.57 9.73 -14.43
C LYS A 199 2.53 10.31 -13.38
N ARG A 200 2.19 11.51 -12.89
CA ARG A 200 2.98 12.27 -11.91
C ARG A 200 2.08 12.80 -10.80
N SER A 201 2.54 12.68 -9.56
CA SER A 201 1.90 13.27 -8.39
C SER A 201 2.97 13.73 -7.38
N LEU A 202 2.59 14.49 -6.35
CA LEU A 202 3.51 14.71 -5.23
C LEU A 202 3.66 13.41 -4.43
N PHE A 203 4.85 13.17 -3.88
CA PHE A 203 5.10 12.02 -3.03
C PHE A 203 4.02 11.84 -1.95
N LEU A 204 3.70 10.58 -1.69
CA LEU A 204 2.77 10.21 -0.64
C LEU A 204 3.34 10.59 0.72
N ASN A 205 2.44 10.88 1.63
CA ASN A 205 2.75 11.09 3.04
C ASN A 205 1.54 10.62 3.85
N LEU A 206 1.12 9.39 3.55
CA LEU A 206 -0.02 8.76 4.17
C LEU A 206 0.44 8.22 5.51
N GLY A 207 0.00 8.87 6.58
CA GLY A 207 0.18 8.40 7.94
C GLY A 207 -0.81 7.28 8.26
N SER A 208 -1.29 7.26 9.50
CA SER A 208 -2.38 6.38 9.94
C SER A 208 -3.70 6.92 9.39
N CYS A 209 -4.28 6.24 8.42
CA CYS A 209 -5.53 6.63 7.79
C CYS A 209 -6.74 6.40 8.72
N GLY A 210 -7.55 7.44 8.90
CA GLY A 210 -8.87 7.43 9.52
C GLY A 210 -10.00 7.32 8.51
N GLU A 211 -11.04 8.12 8.66
CA GLU A 211 -12.24 8.14 7.81
C GLU A 211 -12.20 9.35 6.85
N VAL A 212 -12.01 9.08 5.55
CA VAL A 212 -11.95 10.13 4.50
C VAL A 212 -13.23 10.99 4.52
N LEU A 213 -14.41 10.36 4.61
CA LEU A 213 -15.68 11.08 4.58
C LEU A 213 -15.98 11.88 5.85
N CYS A 214 -15.12 11.82 6.87
CA CYS A 214 -15.22 12.62 8.09
C CYS A 214 -14.56 14.00 7.93
N HIS A 215 -13.79 14.23 6.85
CA HIS A 215 -13.21 15.53 6.61
C HIS A 215 -14.29 16.55 6.19
N PRO A 216 -14.44 17.71 6.87
CA PRO A 216 -15.53 18.67 6.63
C PRO A 216 -15.64 19.19 5.20
N TYR A 217 -14.51 19.26 4.49
CA TYR A 217 -14.45 19.73 3.10
C TYR A 217 -14.25 18.60 2.09
N ILE A 218 -14.49 17.34 2.46
CA ILE A 218 -14.22 16.22 1.55
C ILE A 218 -14.97 16.32 0.22
N LEU A 219 -16.23 16.75 0.24
CA LEU A 219 -17.01 16.90 -0.99
C LEU A 219 -16.43 17.99 -1.90
N GLU A 220 -15.86 19.06 -1.34
CA GLU A 220 -15.15 20.08 -2.13
C GLU A 220 -13.91 19.47 -2.79
N VAL A 221 -13.11 18.72 -2.03
CA VAL A 221 -11.89 18.04 -2.50
C VAL A 221 -12.22 17.07 -3.64
N LEU A 222 -13.24 16.23 -3.47
CA LEU A 222 -13.65 15.26 -4.50
C LEU A 222 -14.17 15.95 -5.77
N ASN A 223 -14.92 17.06 -5.65
CA ASN A 223 -15.34 17.85 -6.81
C ASN A 223 -14.16 18.46 -7.57
N LEU A 224 -13.20 19.06 -6.85
CA LEU A 224 -11.99 19.61 -7.44
C LEU A 224 -11.17 18.52 -8.14
N LEU A 225 -11.03 17.35 -7.52
CA LEU A 225 -10.30 16.22 -8.08
C LEU A 225 -10.99 15.63 -9.31
N ARG A 226 -12.33 15.57 -9.32
CA ARG A 226 -13.11 15.09 -10.48
C ARG A 226 -12.87 15.93 -11.73
N SER A 227 -12.58 17.23 -11.57
CA SER A 227 -12.18 18.08 -12.71
C SER A 227 -10.82 17.70 -13.34
N LYS A 228 -10.00 16.91 -12.65
CA LYS A 228 -8.68 16.44 -13.09
C LYS A 228 -8.68 15.03 -13.67
N THR A 229 -9.68 14.21 -13.34
CA THR A 229 -9.66 12.78 -13.66
C THR A 229 -11.07 12.18 -13.74
N ASN A 230 -11.25 11.26 -14.69
CA ASN A 230 -12.47 10.44 -14.82
C ASN A 230 -12.32 9.05 -14.17
N GLN A 231 -11.18 8.77 -13.52
CA GLN A 231 -10.97 7.50 -12.82
C GLN A 231 -11.95 7.32 -11.65
N VAL A 232 -12.20 6.08 -11.26
CA VAL A 232 -13.11 5.74 -10.16
C VAL A 232 -12.65 6.37 -8.85
N PHE A 233 -13.57 6.95 -8.09
CA PHE A 233 -13.33 7.22 -6.68
C PHE A 233 -13.74 6.00 -5.87
N ARG A 234 -12.76 5.18 -5.51
CA ARG A 234 -12.97 4.04 -4.62
C ARG A 234 -12.70 4.49 -3.18
N LEU A 235 -13.76 4.61 -2.39
CA LEU A 235 -13.70 5.19 -1.04
C LEU A 235 -13.95 4.11 0.02
N ASN A 236 -13.00 3.95 0.94
CA ASN A 236 -13.21 3.20 2.17
C ASN A 236 -13.98 4.06 3.17
N THR A 237 -15.07 3.55 3.74
CA THR A 237 -15.83 4.28 4.76
C THR A 237 -16.44 3.38 5.82
N ASN A 238 -16.56 3.86 7.04
CA ASN A 238 -17.35 3.23 8.10
C ASN A 238 -18.86 3.42 7.90
N GLY A 239 -19.29 4.30 6.99
CA GLY A 239 -20.70 4.52 6.67
C GLY A 239 -21.43 5.52 7.56
N SER A 240 -20.85 5.97 8.67
CA SER A 240 -21.53 6.83 9.65
C SER A 240 -21.72 8.29 9.18
N THR A 241 -21.22 8.65 7.99
CA THR A 241 -21.47 9.96 7.33
C THR A 241 -22.30 9.84 6.05
N LEU A 242 -22.74 8.63 5.67
CA LEU A 242 -23.52 8.36 4.46
C LEU A 242 -25.00 8.73 4.62
N THR A 243 -25.26 9.98 4.98
CA THR A 243 -26.60 10.56 4.98
C THR A 243 -27.16 10.68 3.57
N SER A 244 -28.47 10.90 3.42
CA SER A 244 -29.11 11.16 2.12
C SER A 244 -28.42 12.28 1.33
N THR A 245 -28.00 13.35 2.00
CA THR A 245 -27.25 14.46 1.38
C THR A 245 -25.89 14.01 0.85
N THR A 246 -25.12 13.27 1.66
CA THR A 246 -23.80 12.76 1.26
C THR A 246 -23.91 11.77 0.10
N VAL A 247 -24.87 10.83 0.17
CA VAL A 247 -25.14 9.85 -0.89
C VAL A 247 -25.53 10.55 -2.19
N SER A 248 -26.40 11.56 -2.11
CA SER A 248 -26.78 12.36 -3.28
C SER A 248 -25.58 13.10 -3.88
N ALA A 249 -24.69 13.65 -3.07
CA ALA A 249 -23.47 14.32 -3.54
C ALA A 249 -22.49 13.34 -4.20
N LEU A 250 -22.28 12.16 -3.61
CA LEU A 250 -21.43 11.11 -4.20
C LEU A 250 -22.01 10.59 -5.53
N ALA A 251 -23.33 10.50 -5.66
CA ALA A 251 -23.97 10.11 -6.91
C ALA A 251 -23.69 11.11 -8.06
N GLN A 252 -23.49 12.40 -7.77
CA GLN A 252 -23.07 13.40 -8.76
C GLN A 252 -21.60 13.28 -9.17
N LEU A 253 -20.79 12.50 -8.43
CA LEU A 253 -19.35 12.33 -8.63
C LEU A 253 -18.99 11.02 -9.36
N LYS A 254 -20.00 10.28 -9.87
CA LYS A 254 -19.78 9.01 -10.58
C LYS A 254 -18.69 9.14 -11.67
N PRO A 255 -17.84 8.11 -11.86
CA PRO A 255 -17.89 6.80 -11.21
C PRO A 255 -17.34 6.79 -9.76
N VAL A 256 -18.11 6.20 -8.84
CA VAL A 256 -17.77 6.06 -7.41
C VAL A 256 -18.06 4.61 -6.99
N PHE A 257 -17.17 4.04 -6.18
CA PHE A 257 -17.38 2.74 -5.53
C PHE A 257 -17.09 2.87 -4.04
N LEU A 258 -17.93 2.30 -3.17
CA LEU A 258 -17.73 2.37 -1.72
C LEU A 258 -17.38 1.01 -1.13
N ASP A 259 -16.29 0.93 -0.36
CA ASP A 259 -16.00 -0.20 0.52
C ASP A 259 -16.48 0.15 1.94
N ILE A 260 -17.66 -0.35 2.32
CA ILE A 260 -18.33 0.03 3.57
C ILE A 260 -17.99 -0.96 4.68
N SER A 261 -17.25 -0.50 5.68
CA SER A 261 -16.96 -1.21 6.93
C SER A 261 -18.21 -1.30 7.82
N LEU A 262 -19.16 -2.14 7.43
CA LEU A 262 -20.43 -2.31 8.15
C LEU A 262 -20.23 -3.04 9.48
N ASN A 263 -19.43 -4.11 9.49
CA ASN A 263 -19.05 -4.95 10.63
C ASN A 263 -20.18 -5.62 11.44
N SER A 264 -21.37 -5.01 11.54
CA SER A 264 -22.57 -5.59 12.14
C SER A 264 -23.80 -4.87 11.60
N ALA A 265 -24.82 -5.64 11.23
CA ALA A 265 -26.16 -5.13 10.88
C ALA A 265 -27.05 -4.87 12.12
N SER A 266 -26.57 -5.17 13.32
CA SER A 266 -27.26 -4.89 14.58
C SER A 266 -26.85 -3.51 15.10
N PRO A 267 -27.77 -2.53 15.25
CA PRO A 267 -27.44 -1.22 15.81
C PRO A 267 -26.76 -1.32 17.18
N LEU A 268 -27.23 -2.22 18.04
CA LEU A 268 -26.69 -2.43 19.38
C LEU A 268 -25.25 -2.96 19.32
N ARG A 269 -25.02 -3.99 18.51
CA ARG A 269 -23.70 -4.62 18.42
C ARG A 269 -22.70 -3.74 17.67
N ARG A 270 -23.14 -3.02 16.62
CA ARG A 270 -22.33 -2.00 15.95
C ARG A 270 -21.93 -0.87 16.91
N ALA A 271 -22.85 -0.39 17.77
CA ALA A 271 -22.51 0.58 18.81
C ALA A 271 -21.43 0.06 19.78
N LYS A 272 -21.41 -1.24 20.09
CA LYS A 272 -20.33 -1.83 20.90
C LYS A 272 -19.02 -2.01 20.13
N LEU A 273 -19.09 -2.62 18.94
CA LEU A 273 -17.94 -2.98 18.11
C LEU A 273 -17.21 -1.76 17.54
N MET A 274 -17.96 -0.79 17.02
CA MET A 274 -17.40 0.37 16.35
C MET A 274 -17.40 1.62 17.22
N GLN A 275 -18.06 1.58 18.39
CA GLN A 275 -18.35 2.77 19.20
C GLN A 275 -19.01 3.87 18.36
N ASP A 276 -19.82 3.43 17.39
CA ASP A 276 -20.57 4.31 16.50
C ASP A 276 -21.70 4.96 17.29
N LYS A 277 -21.72 6.29 17.31
CA LYS A 277 -22.74 7.08 18.02
C LYS A 277 -24.10 7.00 17.34
N TYR A 278 -24.12 6.81 16.02
CA TYR A 278 -25.35 6.79 15.22
C TYR A 278 -25.35 5.61 14.24
N PRO A 279 -25.40 4.34 14.73
CA PRO A 279 -25.33 3.15 13.90
C PRO A 279 -26.35 3.11 12.76
N GLN A 280 -27.51 3.72 12.96
CA GLN A 280 -28.59 3.75 11.97
C GLN A 280 -28.19 4.44 10.67
N VAL A 281 -27.33 5.46 10.71
CA VAL A 281 -26.89 6.16 9.48
C VAL A 281 -26.18 5.19 8.54
N ALA A 282 -25.29 4.35 9.07
CA ALA A 282 -24.59 3.36 8.26
C ALA A 282 -25.55 2.29 7.70
N LEU A 283 -26.50 1.81 8.52
CA LEU A 283 -27.46 0.77 8.11
C LEU A 283 -28.43 1.30 7.04
N GLU A 284 -29.01 2.47 7.27
CA GLU A 284 -29.96 3.11 6.36
C GLU A 284 -29.29 3.61 5.08
N SER A 285 -27.96 3.72 5.03
CA SER A 285 -27.24 4.13 3.81
C SER A 285 -27.32 3.11 2.67
N LEU A 286 -27.42 1.81 2.96
CA LEU A 286 -27.45 0.75 1.95
C LEU A 286 -28.63 0.89 0.98
N PRO A 287 -29.89 1.01 1.44
CA PRO A 287 -31.02 1.27 0.54
C PRO A 287 -30.92 2.63 -0.18
N LEU A 288 -30.31 3.65 0.43
CA LEU A 288 -30.08 4.95 -0.22
C LEU A 288 -29.12 4.81 -1.41
N LEU A 289 -27.99 4.11 -1.22
CA LEU A 289 -26.99 3.85 -2.26
C LEU A 289 -27.59 3.05 -3.42
N LYS A 290 -28.39 2.01 -3.11
CA LYS A 290 -29.14 1.25 -4.10
C LYS A 290 -30.08 2.14 -4.91
N ALA A 291 -30.82 3.04 -4.26
CA ALA A 291 -31.79 3.92 -4.93
C ALA A 291 -31.14 4.90 -5.92
N VAL A 292 -29.88 5.30 -5.69
CA VAL A 292 -29.11 6.17 -6.60
C VAL A 292 -28.10 5.39 -7.45
N GLU A 293 -28.12 4.05 -7.40
CA GLU A 293 -27.24 3.14 -8.12
C GLU A 293 -25.74 3.47 -7.93
N VAL A 294 -25.31 3.74 -6.70
CA VAL A 294 -23.88 3.81 -6.35
C VAL A 294 -23.45 2.42 -5.89
N PRO A 295 -22.55 1.73 -6.61
CA PRO A 295 -22.12 0.39 -6.25
C PRO A 295 -21.26 0.41 -4.98
N TYR A 296 -21.41 -0.63 -4.17
CA TYR A 296 -20.67 -0.75 -2.92
C TYR A 296 -20.41 -2.21 -2.53
N ALA A 297 -19.31 -2.43 -1.83
CA ALA A 297 -18.99 -3.66 -1.12
C ALA A 297 -19.22 -3.50 0.38
N ILE A 298 -19.57 -4.60 1.05
CA ILE A 298 -19.62 -4.64 2.52
C ILE A 298 -18.37 -5.35 3.04
N VAL A 299 -17.65 -4.69 3.94
CA VAL A 299 -16.50 -5.23 4.65
C VAL A 299 -16.87 -5.52 6.10
N ILE A 300 -16.56 -6.75 6.55
CA ILE A 300 -16.86 -7.25 7.88
C ILE A 300 -15.59 -7.80 8.50
N VAL A 301 -15.22 -7.31 9.69
CA VAL A 301 -14.24 -7.94 10.57
C VAL A 301 -15.01 -8.67 11.67
N PRO A 302 -15.15 -10.01 11.62
CA PRO A 302 -15.82 -10.77 12.67
C PRO A 302 -14.91 -10.80 13.90
N TRP A 303 -15.02 -9.77 14.74
CA TRP A 303 -14.28 -9.66 15.98
C TRP A 303 -15.04 -10.37 17.11
N PRO A 304 -14.40 -11.26 17.89
CA PRO A 304 -15.07 -12.03 18.94
C PRO A 304 -15.31 -11.18 20.21
N LEU A 305 -16.02 -10.06 20.05
CA LEU A 305 -16.55 -9.28 21.16
C LEU A 305 -17.71 -10.07 21.78
N ASP A 306 -17.64 -10.29 23.09
CA ASP A 306 -18.54 -11.09 23.93
C ASP A 306 -18.31 -12.62 23.82
N SER A 307 -18.55 -13.23 22.66
CA SER A 307 -18.28 -14.66 22.44
C SER A 307 -18.09 -15.02 20.96
N GLU A 308 -17.49 -16.18 20.70
CA GLU A 308 -17.38 -16.76 19.35
C GLU A 308 -18.75 -17.03 18.72
N GLU A 309 -19.71 -17.56 19.50
CA GLU A 309 -21.05 -17.87 19.02
C GLU A 309 -21.82 -16.59 18.60
N GLU A 310 -21.79 -15.55 19.44
CA GLU A 310 -22.44 -14.28 19.11
C GLU A 310 -21.81 -13.61 17.89
N MET A 311 -20.48 -13.68 17.76
CA MET A 311 -19.75 -13.18 16.60
C MET A 311 -20.16 -13.88 15.31
N LEU A 312 -20.23 -15.22 15.31
CA LEU A 312 -20.63 -16.01 14.14
C LEU A 312 -22.11 -15.78 13.78
N ALA A 313 -22.99 -15.68 14.78
CA ALA A 313 -24.41 -15.38 14.55
C ALA A 313 -24.63 -13.96 13.97
N ASP A 314 -23.85 -12.97 14.42
CA ASP A 314 -23.90 -11.61 13.88
C ASP A 314 -23.29 -11.51 12.47
N LEU A 315 -22.21 -12.27 12.20
CA LEU A 315 -21.61 -12.38 10.87
C LEU A 315 -22.66 -12.82 9.84
N GLU A 316 -23.38 -13.91 10.12
CA GLU A 316 -24.44 -14.42 9.25
C GLU A 316 -25.55 -13.39 9.01
N LYS A 317 -26.08 -12.78 10.08
CA LYS A 317 -27.13 -11.75 9.97
C LYS A 317 -26.67 -10.56 9.14
N THR A 318 -25.42 -10.14 9.30
CA THR A 318 -24.85 -9.01 8.58
C THR A 318 -24.63 -9.32 7.11
N ILE A 319 -24.20 -10.54 6.78
CA ILE A 319 -24.08 -11.02 5.40
C ILE A 319 -25.45 -11.04 4.71
N LEU A 320 -26.47 -11.61 5.36
CA LEU A 320 -27.84 -11.67 4.82
C LEU A 320 -28.44 -10.28 4.63
N TYR A 321 -28.19 -9.36 5.56
CA TYR A 321 -28.61 -7.96 5.44
C TYR A 321 -27.96 -7.29 4.22
N ALA A 322 -26.65 -7.47 4.03
CA ALA A 322 -25.93 -6.92 2.88
C ALA A 322 -26.46 -7.48 1.54
N GLU A 323 -26.76 -8.79 1.47
CA GLU A 323 -27.37 -9.41 0.30
C GLU A 323 -28.76 -8.81 -0.01
N GLN A 324 -29.62 -8.67 1.00
CA GLN A 324 -30.97 -8.13 0.85
C GLN A 324 -30.95 -6.71 0.24
N HIS A 325 -29.92 -5.94 0.52
CA HIS A 325 -29.75 -4.59 0.01
C HIS A 325 -28.93 -4.49 -1.28
N ALA A 326 -28.65 -5.61 -1.94
CA ALA A 326 -27.94 -5.67 -3.23
C ALA A 326 -26.54 -5.04 -3.18
N ALA A 327 -25.76 -5.40 -2.15
CA ALA A 327 -24.32 -5.19 -2.16
C ALA A 327 -23.70 -5.86 -3.41
N HIS A 328 -22.70 -5.21 -4.01
CA HIS A 328 -21.96 -5.78 -5.14
C HIS A 328 -21.23 -7.07 -4.73
N HIS A 329 -20.55 -7.03 -3.59
CA HIS A 329 -19.93 -8.20 -2.96
C HIS A 329 -19.76 -7.96 -1.46
N ILE A 330 -19.49 -9.04 -0.73
CA ILE A 330 -19.24 -9.01 0.71
C ILE A 330 -17.85 -9.59 0.96
N GLN A 331 -17.03 -8.85 1.69
CA GLN A 331 -15.70 -9.23 2.13
C GLN A 331 -15.68 -9.47 3.63
N VAL A 332 -15.24 -10.66 4.03
CA VAL A 332 -14.99 -11.01 5.44
C VAL A 332 -13.48 -10.98 5.67
N SER A 333 -13.01 -9.98 6.39
CA SER A 333 -11.60 -9.79 6.72
C SER A 333 -11.28 -10.46 8.05
N LEU A 334 -10.48 -11.51 8.02
CA LEU A 334 -10.17 -12.31 9.21
C LEU A 334 -9.47 -11.46 10.27
N PRO A 335 -9.89 -11.53 11.54
CA PRO A 335 -9.41 -10.62 12.57
C PRO A 335 -7.96 -10.93 12.95
N GLY A 336 -7.14 -9.89 13.11
CA GLY A 336 -5.77 -9.99 13.59
C GLY A 336 -5.34 -8.71 14.29
N TYR A 337 -4.33 -8.80 15.15
CA TYR A 337 -3.79 -7.68 15.90
C TYR A 337 -2.29 -7.85 16.17
N THR A 338 -1.62 -6.72 16.34
CA THR A 338 -0.18 -6.64 16.66
C THR A 338 0.02 -6.73 18.18
N LYS A 339 1.25 -7.00 18.64
CA LYS A 339 1.56 -6.96 20.08
C LYS A 339 1.36 -5.57 20.71
N TYR A 340 1.36 -4.52 19.89
CA TYR A 340 1.13 -3.14 20.31
C TYR A 340 -0.35 -2.84 20.55
N PHE A 341 -1.24 -3.66 19.97
CA PHE A 341 -2.66 -3.60 20.26
C PHE A 341 -2.99 -4.26 21.61
N SER A 342 -2.40 -5.43 21.86
CA SER A 342 -2.54 -6.18 23.11
C SER A 342 -1.32 -7.06 23.35
N GLU A 343 -0.76 -6.99 24.55
CA GLU A 343 0.33 -7.86 25.00
C GLU A 343 -0.17 -9.27 25.32
N GLN A 344 -1.44 -9.41 25.69
CA GLN A 344 -2.09 -10.68 25.99
C GLN A 344 -2.83 -11.23 24.77
N GLU A 345 -2.95 -12.55 24.70
CA GLU A 345 -3.76 -13.19 23.67
C GLU A 345 -5.25 -12.86 23.89
N ILE A 346 -5.88 -12.17 22.94
CA ILE A 346 -7.31 -11.83 22.99
C ILE A 346 -8.14 -13.04 22.56
N PHE A 347 -7.69 -13.75 21.53
CA PHE A 347 -8.34 -14.95 21.02
C PHE A 347 -7.34 -15.86 20.30
N ASN A 348 -7.63 -17.16 20.28
CA ASN A 348 -6.88 -18.13 19.49
C ASN A 348 -7.19 -17.93 17.99
N ARG A 349 -6.20 -17.45 17.25
CA ARG A 349 -6.34 -17.12 15.82
C ARG A 349 -6.80 -18.31 14.98
N GLU A 350 -6.16 -19.47 15.12
CA GLU A 350 -6.48 -20.64 14.28
C GLU A 350 -7.91 -21.13 14.52
N LYS A 351 -8.37 -21.13 15.78
CA LYS A 351 -9.76 -21.48 16.11
C LYS A 351 -10.74 -20.50 15.46
N ILE A 352 -10.54 -19.19 15.66
CA ILE A 352 -11.45 -18.16 15.14
C ILE A 352 -11.44 -18.13 13.61
N TRP A 353 -10.27 -18.17 12.98
CA TRP A 353 -10.16 -18.15 11.53
C TRP A 353 -10.79 -19.38 10.90
N ALA A 354 -10.53 -20.60 11.41
CA ALA A 354 -11.15 -21.80 10.90
C ALA A 354 -12.68 -21.78 11.07
N GLY A 355 -13.19 -21.29 12.20
CA GLY A 355 -14.62 -21.14 12.45
C GLY A 355 -15.31 -20.17 11.47
N VAL A 356 -14.73 -18.98 11.29
CA VAL A 356 -15.22 -17.97 10.35
C VAL A 356 -15.18 -18.51 8.92
N VAL A 357 -14.08 -19.13 8.50
CA VAL A 357 -13.95 -19.67 7.14
C VAL A 357 -14.98 -20.74 6.88
N LYS A 358 -15.17 -21.67 7.82
CA LYS A 358 -16.19 -22.71 7.71
C LYS A 358 -17.58 -22.10 7.50
N GLN A 359 -17.99 -21.15 8.34
CA GLN A 359 -19.31 -20.53 8.24
C GLN A 359 -19.48 -19.74 6.94
N VAL A 360 -18.46 -18.98 6.52
CA VAL A 360 -18.50 -18.23 5.25
C VAL A 360 -18.65 -19.18 4.06
N ARG A 361 -17.94 -20.32 4.04
CA ARG A 361 -18.09 -21.33 2.97
C ARG A 361 -19.48 -21.93 2.94
N GLU A 362 -20.06 -22.24 4.10
CA GLU A 362 -21.43 -22.74 4.22
C GLU A 362 -22.43 -21.70 3.70
N LEU A 363 -22.35 -20.44 4.14
CA LEU A 363 -23.22 -19.35 3.70
C LEU A 363 -23.10 -19.10 2.20
N ARG A 364 -21.87 -19.08 1.65
CA ARG A 364 -21.60 -18.91 0.21
C ARG A 364 -22.37 -19.91 -0.67
N THR A 365 -22.81 -21.07 -0.12
CA THR A 365 -23.63 -22.04 -0.88
C THR A 365 -24.99 -21.50 -1.31
N GLY A 366 -25.65 -20.72 -0.45
CA GLY A 366 -27.01 -20.22 -0.66
C GLY A 366 -27.11 -18.77 -1.13
N LEU A 367 -26.01 -18.01 -1.09
CA LEU A 367 -25.98 -16.61 -1.47
C LEU A 367 -25.87 -16.42 -2.98
N SER A 368 -26.61 -15.42 -3.47
CA SER A 368 -26.50 -14.88 -4.82
C SER A 368 -25.43 -13.80 -4.92
N CYS A 369 -25.19 -13.07 -3.82
CA CYS A 369 -24.12 -12.09 -3.70
C CYS A 369 -22.75 -12.77 -3.52
N PRO A 370 -21.69 -12.36 -4.24
CA PRO A 370 -20.34 -12.88 -4.01
C PRO A 370 -19.88 -12.62 -2.57
N LEU A 371 -19.38 -13.67 -1.91
CA LEU A 371 -18.88 -13.63 -0.53
C LEU A 371 -17.43 -14.14 -0.49
N VAL A 372 -16.49 -13.28 -0.12
CA VAL A 372 -15.05 -13.57 -0.12
C VAL A 372 -14.44 -13.47 1.28
N ILE A 373 -13.35 -14.22 1.50
CA ILE A 373 -12.53 -14.15 2.72
C ILE A 373 -11.20 -13.49 2.39
N MET A 374 -10.71 -12.70 3.32
CA MET A 374 -9.44 -11.98 3.23
C MET A 374 -8.62 -12.23 4.51
N PRO A 375 -7.43 -12.87 4.47
CA PRO A 375 -6.74 -13.36 3.28
C PRO A 375 -7.31 -14.65 2.68
N GLY A 376 -7.61 -14.61 1.37
CA GLY A 376 -8.19 -15.72 0.63
C GLY A 376 -7.29 -16.97 0.58
N MET A 377 -5.96 -16.76 0.60
CA MET A 377 -4.99 -17.87 0.68
C MET A 377 -5.16 -18.74 1.93
N TYR A 378 -5.68 -18.21 3.04
CA TYR A 378 -5.93 -19.04 4.22
C TYR A 378 -7.04 -20.07 3.96
N GLU A 379 -8.16 -19.64 3.35
CA GLU A 379 -9.21 -20.56 2.91
C GLU A 379 -8.68 -21.58 1.89
N GLU A 380 -7.90 -21.11 0.93
CA GLU A 380 -7.28 -21.98 -0.10
C GLU A 380 -6.38 -23.04 0.55
N ASN A 381 -5.55 -22.66 1.53
CA ASN A 381 -4.66 -23.58 2.23
C ASN A 381 -5.41 -24.64 3.05
N LEU A 382 -6.59 -24.31 3.59
CA LEU A 382 -7.40 -25.25 4.36
C LEU A 382 -8.16 -26.26 3.49
N TYR A 383 -8.64 -25.85 2.32
CA TYR A 383 -9.64 -26.63 1.58
C TYR A 383 -9.28 -26.96 0.13
N ALA A 384 -8.34 -26.26 -0.50
CA ALA A 384 -7.97 -26.51 -1.88
C ALA A 384 -6.85 -27.56 -1.98
N VAL A 385 -7.13 -28.63 -2.72
CA VAL A 385 -6.13 -29.65 -3.07
C VAL A 385 -5.11 -29.07 -4.06
N ILE A 386 -5.61 -28.42 -5.11
CA ILE A 386 -4.79 -27.72 -6.11
C ILE A 386 -4.97 -26.23 -5.89
N LYS A 387 -3.88 -25.54 -5.59
CA LYS A 387 -3.88 -24.10 -5.29
C LYS A 387 -3.77 -23.28 -6.56
N ASN A 388 -4.12 -21.99 -6.46
CA ASN A 388 -3.96 -20.99 -7.51
C ASN A 388 -4.81 -21.22 -8.78
N GLN A 389 -5.82 -22.09 -8.71
CA GLN A 389 -6.73 -22.35 -9.83
C GLN A 389 -7.58 -21.11 -10.14
N PRO A 390 -7.92 -20.87 -11.42
CA PRO A 390 -8.83 -19.81 -11.87
C PRO A 390 -10.30 -20.21 -11.63
N GLU A 391 -10.61 -20.63 -10.40
CA GLU A 391 -11.96 -21.00 -9.98
C GLU A 391 -12.79 -19.75 -9.62
N VAL A 392 -13.98 -19.67 -10.18
CA VAL A 392 -14.97 -18.63 -9.89
C VAL A 392 -15.61 -18.91 -8.53
N ILE A 393 -15.40 -18.04 -7.53
CA ILE A 393 -16.03 -18.19 -6.21
C ILE A 393 -17.33 -17.42 -6.06
N GLY A 394 -17.60 -16.49 -6.99
CA GLY A 394 -18.83 -15.73 -7.07
C GLY A 394 -18.91 -14.93 -8.36
N VAL A 395 -20.12 -14.51 -8.71
CA VAL A 395 -20.36 -13.66 -9.87
C VAL A 395 -21.28 -12.52 -9.45
N VAL A 396 -20.87 -11.27 -9.72
CA VAL A 396 -21.66 -10.09 -9.37
C VAL A 396 -23.00 -10.15 -10.09
N GLN A 397 -24.09 -9.91 -9.36
CA GLN A 397 -25.43 -9.93 -9.92
C GLN A 397 -25.53 -8.96 -11.11
N ASN A 398 -26.25 -9.38 -12.15
CA ASN A 398 -26.47 -8.60 -13.38
C ASN A 398 -25.19 -8.16 -14.12
N SER A 399 -24.03 -8.73 -13.81
CA SER A 399 -22.81 -8.56 -14.60
C SER A 399 -22.88 -9.32 -15.93
N PRO A 400 -22.01 -9.00 -16.91
CA PRO A 400 -21.88 -9.78 -18.13
C PRO A 400 -21.63 -11.28 -17.84
N ALA A 401 -20.79 -11.59 -16.84
CA ALA A 401 -20.54 -12.97 -16.43
C ALA A 401 -21.80 -13.68 -15.89
N ALA A 402 -22.59 -13.00 -15.04
CA ALA A 402 -23.82 -13.57 -14.49
C ALA A 402 -24.86 -13.80 -15.59
N LEU A 403 -25.06 -12.81 -16.45
CA LEU A 403 -26.03 -12.87 -17.56
C LEU A 403 -25.64 -13.88 -18.63
N GLY A 404 -24.35 -14.13 -18.81
CA GLY A 404 -23.83 -15.19 -19.69
C GLY A 404 -23.93 -16.61 -19.10
N GLY A 405 -24.25 -16.75 -17.82
CA GLY A 405 -24.45 -18.05 -17.16
C GLY A 405 -23.19 -18.67 -16.56
N LEU A 406 -22.16 -17.86 -16.30
CA LEU A 406 -21.03 -18.26 -15.46
C LEU A 406 -21.53 -18.46 -14.02
N LYS A 407 -21.00 -19.47 -13.33
CA LYS A 407 -21.45 -19.87 -11.99
C LYS A 407 -20.25 -20.05 -11.07
N LYS A 408 -20.52 -19.91 -9.77
CA LYS A 408 -19.59 -20.35 -8.73
C LYS A 408 -19.23 -21.83 -8.93
N GLY A 409 -17.96 -22.16 -8.77
CA GLY A 409 -17.38 -23.50 -8.96
C GLY A 409 -16.91 -23.76 -10.38
N ASP A 410 -17.20 -22.88 -11.34
CA ASP A 410 -16.63 -22.96 -12.68
C ASP A 410 -15.11 -22.73 -12.61
N VAL A 411 -14.32 -23.63 -13.21
CA VAL A 411 -12.89 -23.43 -13.39
C VAL A 411 -12.63 -22.97 -14.82
N ILE A 412 -12.13 -21.75 -14.99
CA ILE A 412 -11.89 -21.18 -16.32
C ILE A 412 -10.69 -21.89 -16.96
N ARG A 413 -10.92 -22.56 -18.09
CA ARG A 413 -9.87 -23.27 -18.85
C ARG A 413 -9.41 -22.48 -20.07
N ASN A 414 -10.33 -21.80 -20.76
CA ASN A 414 -9.99 -20.90 -21.85
C ASN A 414 -10.79 -19.60 -21.77
N ILE A 415 -10.17 -18.52 -22.21
CA ILE A 415 -10.83 -17.25 -22.53
C ILE A 415 -10.48 -16.94 -23.99
N ASN A 416 -11.50 -16.90 -24.85
CA ASN A 416 -11.36 -16.97 -26.29
C ASN A 416 -10.47 -18.17 -26.69
N ASN A 417 -9.35 -17.91 -27.36
CA ASN A 417 -8.41 -18.96 -27.81
C ASN A 417 -7.17 -19.07 -26.89
N ILE A 418 -7.21 -18.47 -25.70
CA ILE A 418 -6.08 -18.45 -24.76
C ILE A 418 -6.37 -19.42 -23.61
N SER A 419 -5.47 -20.39 -23.43
CA SER A 419 -5.50 -21.34 -22.31
C SER A 419 -5.12 -20.66 -21.01
N ILE A 420 -5.90 -20.92 -19.96
CA ILE A 420 -5.76 -20.32 -18.64
C ILE A 420 -5.37 -21.40 -17.64
N HIS A 421 -4.22 -21.20 -16.99
CA HIS A 421 -3.65 -22.19 -16.08
C HIS A 421 -3.76 -21.77 -14.61
N ASN A 422 -3.89 -20.48 -14.34
CA ASN A 422 -3.94 -19.97 -12.98
C ASN A 422 -4.76 -18.68 -12.87
N ARG A 423 -5.09 -18.33 -11.63
CA ARG A 423 -5.91 -17.16 -11.29
C ARG A 423 -5.30 -15.83 -11.76
N PRO A 424 -3.99 -15.53 -11.57
CA PRO A 424 -3.42 -14.30 -12.10
C PRO A 424 -3.56 -14.16 -13.62
N GLN A 425 -3.30 -15.22 -14.40
CA GLN A 425 -3.48 -15.19 -15.86
C GLN A 425 -4.93 -14.87 -16.25
N ALA A 426 -5.91 -15.49 -15.58
CA ALA A 426 -7.33 -15.18 -15.81
C ALA A 426 -7.60 -13.69 -15.55
N ARG A 427 -7.16 -13.18 -14.39
CA ARG A 427 -7.38 -11.79 -13.96
C ARG A 427 -6.74 -10.78 -14.92
N GLU A 428 -5.51 -11.02 -15.35
CA GLU A 428 -4.82 -10.15 -16.31
C GLU A 428 -5.55 -10.08 -17.64
N LEU A 429 -5.91 -11.24 -18.20
CA LEU A 429 -6.61 -11.27 -19.49
C LEU A 429 -7.99 -10.63 -19.39
N LEU A 430 -8.71 -10.85 -18.28
CA LEU A 430 -10.00 -10.22 -18.04
C LEU A 430 -9.87 -8.70 -17.86
N SER A 431 -8.81 -8.23 -17.20
CA SER A 431 -8.52 -6.80 -17.05
C SER A 431 -8.20 -6.16 -18.41
N PHE A 432 -7.38 -6.83 -19.22
CA PHE A 432 -7.10 -6.41 -20.60
C PHE A 432 -8.39 -6.34 -21.42
N ILE A 433 -9.23 -7.38 -21.38
CA ILE A 433 -10.48 -7.40 -22.13
C ILE A 433 -11.39 -6.24 -21.72
N HIS A 434 -11.50 -5.97 -20.43
CA HIS A 434 -12.35 -4.92 -19.89
C HIS A 434 -11.89 -3.50 -20.27
N GLN A 435 -10.59 -3.28 -20.40
CA GLN A 435 -10.01 -1.99 -20.80
C GLN A 435 -10.07 -1.70 -22.30
N ASN A 436 -10.49 -2.69 -23.11
CA ASN A 436 -10.57 -2.58 -24.56
C ASN A 436 -12.03 -2.61 -25.03
N GLU A 437 -12.31 -2.11 -26.24
CA GLU A 437 -13.66 -2.06 -26.84
C GLU A 437 -14.19 -3.44 -27.32
N ILE A 438 -13.98 -4.49 -26.53
CA ILE A 438 -14.45 -5.84 -26.82
C ILE A 438 -15.94 -5.93 -26.45
N LYS A 439 -16.77 -6.41 -27.37
CA LYS A 439 -18.23 -6.55 -27.14
C LYS A 439 -18.64 -7.93 -26.66
N THR A 440 -17.88 -8.96 -27.01
CA THR A 440 -18.21 -10.36 -26.68
C THR A 440 -16.97 -11.15 -26.34
N VAL A 441 -17.11 -12.07 -25.39
CA VAL A 441 -16.02 -12.95 -24.95
C VAL A 441 -16.54 -14.38 -24.86
N HIS A 442 -15.74 -15.32 -25.31
CA HIS A 442 -16.03 -16.75 -25.23
C HIS A 442 -15.22 -17.37 -24.09
N PHE A 443 -15.84 -18.25 -23.30
CA PHE A 443 -15.19 -18.97 -22.22
C PHE A 443 -15.44 -20.46 -22.40
N THR A 444 -14.38 -21.24 -22.17
CA THR A 444 -14.49 -22.67 -21.90
C THR A 444 -14.25 -22.86 -20.40
N VAL A 445 -15.24 -23.40 -19.69
CA VAL A 445 -15.14 -23.69 -18.26
C VAL A 445 -15.32 -25.16 -17.97
N GLU A 446 -14.65 -25.64 -16.93
CA GLU A 446 -14.92 -26.94 -16.34
C GLU A 446 -16.00 -26.79 -15.26
N ARG A 447 -17.09 -27.53 -15.40
CA ARG A 447 -18.24 -27.56 -14.48
C ARG A 447 -18.68 -29.00 -14.30
N ASP A 448 -18.81 -29.46 -13.05
CA ASP A 448 -19.23 -30.82 -12.71
C ASP A 448 -18.42 -31.93 -13.44
N LYS A 449 -17.11 -31.70 -13.63
CA LYS A 449 -16.17 -32.53 -14.42
C LYS A 449 -16.44 -32.59 -15.94
N GLY A 450 -17.41 -31.83 -16.43
CA GLY A 450 -17.67 -31.61 -17.85
C GLY A 450 -17.10 -30.29 -18.33
N THR A 451 -17.12 -30.09 -19.65
CA THR A 451 -16.74 -28.82 -20.30
C THR A 451 -17.99 -28.07 -20.74
N THR A 452 -18.08 -26.78 -20.42
CA THR A 452 -19.18 -25.89 -20.82
C THR A 452 -18.64 -24.69 -21.57
N GLU A 453 -19.25 -24.38 -22.71
CA GLU A 453 -18.97 -23.18 -23.50
C GLU A 453 -19.93 -22.06 -23.09
N ILE A 454 -19.39 -20.87 -22.82
CA ILE A 454 -20.14 -19.71 -22.35
C ILE A 454 -19.78 -18.50 -23.21
N LYS A 455 -20.79 -17.78 -23.69
CA LYS A 455 -20.61 -16.54 -24.45
C LYS A 455 -21.14 -15.37 -23.62
N LEU A 456 -20.28 -14.41 -23.32
CA LEU A 456 -20.64 -13.17 -22.63
C LEU A 456 -20.90 -12.06 -23.65
N ASP A 457 -21.94 -11.27 -23.40
CA ASP A 457 -22.20 -9.99 -24.07
C ASP A 457 -21.85 -8.86 -23.10
N LEU A 458 -20.77 -8.14 -23.38
CA LEU A 458 -20.22 -7.12 -22.48
C LEU A 458 -21.04 -5.83 -22.48
N SER A 459 -21.95 -5.66 -23.45
CA SER A 459 -22.86 -4.52 -23.50
C SER A 459 -24.09 -4.67 -22.60
N ARG A 460 -24.29 -5.87 -22.03
CA ARG A 460 -25.44 -6.18 -21.19
C ARG A 460 -25.02 -6.27 -19.74
N TYR A 461 -25.49 -5.32 -18.95
CA TYR A 461 -25.33 -5.33 -17.51
C TYR A 461 -26.38 -4.45 -16.82
N ALA A 462 -26.52 -4.59 -15.50
CA ALA A 462 -27.30 -3.69 -14.65
C ALA A 462 -26.74 -3.65 -13.22
N TYR A 463 -27.23 -2.70 -12.40
CA TYR A 463 -26.89 -2.63 -10.97
C TYR A 463 -27.08 -4.00 -10.27
N PRO A 464 -26.19 -4.44 -9.36
CA PRO A 464 -25.08 -3.69 -8.75
C PRO A 464 -23.76 -3.69 -9.55
N TYR A 465 -23.72 -4.33 -10.72
CA TYR A 465 -22.57 -4.23 -11.62
C TYR A 465 -22.55 -2.85 -12.30
N TYR A 466 -21.37 -2.26 -12.39
CA TYR A 466 -21.15 -1.06 -13.17
C TYR A 466 -19.78 -1.08 -13.83
N GLU A 467 -19.76 -0.98 -15.16
CA GLU A 467 -18.55 -1.22 -15.96
C GLU A 467 -17.36 -0.35 -15.56
N TYR A 468 -17.58 0.88 -15.09
CA TYR A 468 -16.47 1.75 -14.73
C TYR A 468 -15.84 1.37 -13.38
N THR A 469 -16.58 0.74 -12.48
CA THR A 469 -16.13 0.42 -11.11
C THR A 469 -15.77 -1.04 -10.91
N ASP A 470 -16.37 -1.92 -11.70
CA ASP A 470 -16.14 -3.35 -11.65
C ASP A 470 -14.83 -3.72 -12.36
N ALA A 471 -14.25 -4.83 -11.93
CA ALA A 471 -13.17 -5.49 -12.66
C ALA A 471 -13.62 -6.87 -13.13
N HIS A 472 -12.88 -7.43 -14.07
CA HIS A 472 -13.00 -8.83 -14.48
C HIS A 472 -14.41 -9.27 -14.92
N LEU A 473 -15.20 -8.37 -15.51
CA LEU A 473 -16.54 -8.66 -16.05
C LEU A 473 -17.55 -9.17 -15.00
N GLY A 474 -17.32 -8.85 -13.72
CA GLY A 474 -18.12 -9.29 -12.58
C GLY A 474 -17.73 -10.66 -12.02
N ILE A 475 -16.61 -11.24 -12.47
CA ILE A 475 -16.08 -12.51 -11.96
C ILE A 475 -15.29 -12.24 -10.68
N ILE A 476 -15.63 -12.96 -9.61
CA ILE A 476 -14.92 -12.89 -8.33
C ILE A 476 -14.13 -14.18 -8.10
N PHE A 477 -12.82 -14.03 -7.89
CA PHE A 477 -11.89 -15.09 -7.54
C PHE A 477 -11.51 -15.04 -6.06
N LEU A 478 -10.99 -16.16 -5.53
CA LEU A 478 -10.42 -16.22 -4.19
C LEU A 478 -9.06 -15.48 -4.17
N GLY A 479 -9.07 -14.18 -3.91
CA GLY A 479 -7.83 -13.38 -3.88
C GLY A 479 -7.18 -13.16 -5.26
N THR A 480 -5.93 -12.69 -5.29
CA THR A 480 -5.19 -12.41 -6.52
C THR A 480 -4.46 -13.63 -7.09
N GLY A 481 -4.05 -14.56 -6.22
CA GLY A 481 -3.26 -15.73 -6.58
C GLY A 481 -1.75 -15.45 -6.74
N PHE A 482 -0.97 -16.51 -6.99
CA PHE A 482 0.49 -16.49 -7.11
C PHE A 482 0.94 -16.48 -8.58
N ARG A 483 1.78 -15.52 -8.97
CA ARG A 483 2.26 -15.43 -10.37
C ARG A 483 3.43 -16.37 -10.60
N THR A 484 3.27 -17.32 -11.52
CA THR A 484 4.32 -18.30 -11.84
C THR A 484 5.55 -17.69 -12.50
N GLY A 485 5.41 -16.53 -13.16
CA GLY A 485 6.54 -15.78 -13.72
C GLY A 485 7.59 -15.33 -12.68
N TYR A 486 7.25 -15.30 -11.39
CA TYR A 486 8.24 -15.06 -10.33
C TYR A 486 9.29 -16.16 -10.23
N LEU A 487 8.97 -17.39 -10.65
CA LEU A 487 9.90 -18.51 -10.63
C LEU A 487 11.02 -18.38 -11.67
N GLU A 488 10.73 -17.78 -12.82
CA GLU A 488 11.72 -17.47 -13.84
C GLU A 488 12.70 -16.40 -13.33
N LYS A 489 12.17 -15.30 -12.79
CA LYS A 489 12.99 -14.24 -12.16
C LYS A 489 13.86 -14.76 -11.03
N LEU A 490 13.33 -15.65 -10.18
CA LEU A 490 14.11 -16.28 -9.12
C LEU A 490 15.30 -17.06 -9.70
N LYS A 491 15.09 -17.81 -10.78
CA LYS A 491 16.18 -18.55 -11.45
C LYS A 491 17.20 -17.61 -12.09
N GLU A 492 16.77 -16.51 -12.68
CA GLU A 492 17.66 -15.47 -13.22
C GLU A 492 18.56 -14.88 -12.14
N ILE A 493 17.98 -14.49 -11.00
CA ILE A 493 18.72 -13.97 -9.83
C ILE A 493 19.77 -15.00 -9.36
N ILE A 494 19.38 -16.26 -9.18
CA ILE A 494 20.31 -17.31 -8.73
C ILE A 494 21.47 -17.49 -9.71
N LYS A 495 21.18 -17.47 -11.02
CA LYS A 495 22.21 -17.61 -12.07
C LYS A 495 23.16 -16.42 -12.11
N LEU A 496 22.64 -15.20 -11.99
CA LEU A 496 23.44 -13.97 -11.99
C LEU A 496 24.47 -13.99 -10.86
N HIS A 497 24.07 -14.47 -9.67
CA HIS A 497 24.96 -14.60 -8.51
C HIS A 497 25.79 -15.89 -8.51
N GLN A 498 25.60 -16.78 -9.48
CA GLN A 498 26.24 -18.09 -9.55
C GLN A 498 26.06 -18.91 -8.26
N ALA A 499 24.94 -18.71 -7.56
CA ALA A 499 24.71 -19.24 -6.21
C ALA A 499 24.38 -20.75 -6.24
N LYS A 500 24.92 -21.50 -5.28
CA LYS A 500 24.66 -22.94 -5.11
C LYS A 500 23.78 -23.24 -3.91
N GLU A 501 23.98 -22.54 -2.79
CA GLU A 501 23.16 -22.64 -1.59
C GLU A 501 22.33 -21.36 -1.41
N VAL A 502 21.03 -21.46 -1.73
CA VAL A 502 20.11 -20.31 -1.76
C VAL A 502 19.06 -20.43 -0.67
N LEU A 503 18.90 -19.37 0.11
CA LEU A 503 17.82 -19.23 1.08
C LEU A 503 16.76 -18.25 0.56
N LEU A 504 15.56 -18.74 0.29
CA LEU A 504 14.42 -17.91 -0.11
C LEU A 504 13.44 -17.76 1.07
N PHE A 505 13.21 -16.52 1.48
CA PHE A 505 12.15 -16.21 2.43
C PHE A 505 10.79 -16.10 1.74
N THR A 506 9.76 -16.59 2.42
CA THR A 506 8.35 -16.50 2.00
C THR A 506 7.45 -16.32 3.23
N SER A 507 6.14 -16.20 3.03
CA SER A 507 5.16 -16.07 4.12
C SER A 507 4.45 -17.40 4.38
N SER A 508 3.83 -17.54 5.57
CA SER A 508 3.05 -18.72 5.92
C SER A 508 1.89 -18.99 4.94
N LEU A 509 1.30 -17.92 4.38
CA LEU A 509 0.17 -18.04 3.44
C LEU A 509 0.62 -18.43 2.03
N VAL A 510 1.76 -17.90 1.57
CA VAL A 510 2.27 -18.11 0.22
C VAL A 510 3.04 -19.42 0.09
N LYS A 511 3.74 -19.86 1.15
CA LYS A 511 4.62 -21.03 1.13
C LYS A 511 3.97 -22.28 0.50
N PRO A 512 2.75 -22.70 0.85
CA PRO A 512 2.16 -23.91 0.27
C PRO A 512 1.95 -23.81 -1.25
N THR A 513 1.50 -22.66 -1.74
CA THR A 513 1.33 -22.41 -3.18
C THR A 513 2.68 -22.34 -3.90
N LEU A 514 3.67 -21.68 -3.29
CA LEU A 514 5.04 -21.60 -3.82
C LEU A 514 5.69 -22.99 -3.92
N GLU A 515 5.54 -23.84 -2.90
CA GLU A 515 6.06 -25.23 -2.91
C GLU A 515 5.42 -26.06 -4.03
N GLN A 516 4.10 -25.93 -4.22
CA GLN A 516 3.40 -26.58 -5.34
C GLN A 516 3.97 -26.11 -6.69
N CYS A 517 4.07 -24.79 -6.90
CA CYS A 517 4.57 -24.23 -8.15
C CYS A 517 6.04 -24.57 -8.40
N LEU A 518 6.90 -24.60 -7.37
CA LEU A 518 8.31 -25.02 -7.49
C LEU A 518 8.43 -26.49 -7.92
N LYS A 519 7.59 -27.37 -7.36
CA LYS A 519 7.56 -28.79 -7.72
C LYS A 519 7.09 -29.04 -9.16
N GLU A 520 6.14 -28.23 -9.63
CA GLU A 520 5.58 -28.31 -10.99
C GLU A 520 6.43 -27.59 -12.04
N SER A 521 7.36 -26.73 -11.60
CA SER A 521 8.14 -25.89 -12.49
C SER A 521 9.26 -26.66 -13.20
N PRO A 522 9.46 -26.49 -14.51
CA PRO A 522 10.59 -27.06 -15.23
C PRO A 522 11.93 -26.39 -14.87
N PHE A 523 11.90 -25.28 -14.13
CA PHE A 523 13.08 -24.50 -13.79
C PHE A 523 13.87 -25.06 -12.62
N PHE A 524 13.23 -25.84 -11.75
CA PHE A 524 13.77 -26.33 -10.46
C PHE A 524 13.80 -27.87 -10.44
N GLY A 525 14.67 -28.46 -9.60
CA GLY A 525 14.80 -29.92 -9.46
C GLY A 525 15.84 -30.60 -10.37
N ASN A 526 16.62 -29.82 -11.12
CA ASN A 526 17.72 -30.31 -11.97
C ASN A 526 19.05 -30.53 -11.21
N GLY A 527 19.11 -30.23 -9.91
CA GLY A 527 20.31 -30.35 -9.08
C GLY A 527 21.36 -29.25 -9.27
N GLU A 528 21.04 -28.17 -10.00
CA GLU A 528 21.98 -27.07 -10.31
C GLU A 528 22.36 -26.23 -9.07
N PHE A 529 21.42 -26.10 -8.13
CA PHE A 529 21.51 -25.38 -6.86
C PHE A 529 20.54 -26.01 -5.84
N ASN A 530 20.79 -25.77 -4.56
CA ASN A 530 19.92 -26.12 -3.45
C ASN A 530 19.12 -24.88 -3.01
N LEU A 531 17.79 -24.97 -3.09
CA LEU A 531 16.88 -23.90 -2.67
C LEU A 531 16.16 -24.30 -1.38
N THR A 532 16.41 -23.56 -0.30
CA THR A 532 15.67 -23.74 0.95
C THR A 532 14.63 -22.64 1.13
N LEU A 533 13.40 -23.02 1.49
CA LEU A 533 12.33 -22.07 1.82
C LEU A 533 12.21 -21.89 3.34
N GLU A 534 12.29 -20.65 3.80
CA GLU A 534 12.06 -20.30 5.20
C GLU A 534 10.94 -19.27 5.35
N VAL A 535 10.25 -19.33 6.49
CA VAL A 535 9.24 -18.34 6.87
C VAL A 535 9.77 -17.59 8.09
N PRO A 536 10.07 -16.28 7.96
CA PRO A 536 10.56 -15.51 9.08
C PRO A 536 9.41 -15.27 10.07
N ALA A 537 9.74 -15.22 11.36
CA ALA A 537 8.77 -14.89 12.37
C ALA A 537 8.51 -13.37 12.34
N ASN A 538 7.24 -12.95 12.32
CA ASN A 538 6.88 -11.54 12.48
C ASN A 538 7.07 -11.14 13.96
N LYS A 539 8.27 -10.71 14.33
CA LYS A 539 8.61 -10.33 15.70
C LYS A 539 8.44 -8.84 15.93
N PHE A 540 8.69 -8.02 14.91
CA PHE A 540 8.55 -6.59 15.02
C PHE A 540 7.10 -6.21 15.36
N PHE A 541 6.12 -6.57 14.53
CA PHE A 541 4.71 -6.33 14.87
C PHE A 541 4.20 -7.33 15.92
N GLY A 542 4.56 -8.61 15.80
CA GLY A 542 4.16 -9.66 16.75
C GLY A 542 2.64 -9.72 16.97
N GLY A 543 2.20 -10.21 18.13
CA GLY A 543 0.78 -10.46 18.39
C GLY A 543 0.32 -11.73 17.66
N ASN A 544 -0.90 -11.72 17.12
CA ASN A 544 -1.39 -12.85 16.32
C ASN A 544 -1.38 -12.57 14.81
N ILE A 545 -1.03 -11.35 14.37
CA ILE A 545 -0.85 -11.04 12.96
C ILE A 545 0.41 -11.73 12.41
N PHE A 546 0.36 -12.16 11.13
CA PHE A 546 1.46 -12.91 10.50
C PHE A 546 1.57 -12.62 9.00
N MET A 547 1.04 -11.49 8.54
CA MET A 547 1.09 -11.12 7.13
C MET A 547 2.53 -10.88 6.70
N GLY A 548 2.90 -11.43 5.54
CA GLY A 548 4.27 -11.32 4.99
C GLY A 548 4.68 -9.88 4.72
N ASP A 549 3.73 -9.04 4.30
CA ASP A 549 3.98 -7.63 3.99
C ASP A 549 4.23 -6.76 5.24
N LEU A 550 4.00 -7.33 6.43
CA LEU A 550 4.35 -6.71 7.71
C LEU A 550 5.71 -7.20 8.25
N LEU A 551 6.48 -7.94 7.48
CA LEU A 551 7.86 -8.29 7.85
C LEU A 551 8.77 -7.08 7.60
N VAL A 552 9.66 -6.81 8.54
CA VAL A 552 10.67 -5.74 8.42
C VAL A 552 12.07 -6.33 8.33
N ALA A 553 13.07 -5.53 7.93
CA ALA A 553 14.46 -5.97 7.78
C ALA A 553 14.98 -6.74 9.00
N GLU A 554 14.62 -6.28 10.21
CA GLU A 554 14.96 -6.94 11.48
C GLU A 554 14.42 -8.38 11.57
N ASP A 555 13.20 -8.65 11.09
CA ASP A 555 12.60 -9.99 11.10
C ASP A 555 13.36 -10.95 10.17
N PHE A 556 13.79 -10.47 9.00
CA PHE A 556 14.64 -11.22 8.08
C PHE A 556 16.01 -11.51 8.68
N ILE A 557 16.68 -10.50 9.25
CA ILE A 557 17.99 -10.63 9.91
C ILE A 557 17.91 -11.68 11.03
N TYR A 558 16.86 -11.63 11.86
CA TYR A 558 16.62 -12.64 12.88
C TYR A 558 16.43 -14.05 12.28
N GLY A 559 15.63 -14.17 11.21
CA GLY A 559 15.42 -15.41 10.48
C GLY A 559 16.71 -16.03 9.96
N ILE A 560 17.58 -15.20 9.36
CA ILE A 560 18.88 -15.60 8.82
C ILE A 560 19.79 -16.11 9.93
N ARG A 561 19.95 -15.32 11.01
CA ARG A 561 20.78 -15.72 12.17
C ARG A 561 20.31 -17.05 12.77
N ARG A 562 18.98 -17.25 12.87
CA ARG A 562 18.40 -18.51 13.35
C ARG A 562 18.67 -19.67 12.40
N TYR A 563 18.64 -19.45 11.08
CA TYR A 563 18.95 -20.47 10.09
C TYR A 563 20.42 -20.92 10.19
N LEU A 564 21.34 -19.96 10.23
CA LEU A 564 22.78 -20.21 10.34
C LEU A 564 23.15 -20.96 11.62
N ASN A 565 22.48 -20.67 12.75
CA ASN A 565 22.72 -21.39 14.01
C ASN A 565 22.29 -22.88 13.98
N LYS A 566 21.45 -23.29 13.01
CA LYS A 566 20.95 -24.67 12.91
C LYS A 566 21.68 -25.53 11.89
N LYS A 567 22.43 -24.92 10.98
CA LYS A 567 23.12 -25.62 9.90
C LYS A 567 24.54 -25.10 9.75
N ASP A 568 25.48 -26.02 9.66
CA ASP A 568 26.87 -25.77 9.24
C ASP A 568 26.98 -25.56 7.71
N SER A 569 26.01 -24.89 7.09
CA SER A 569 26.02 -24.61 5.64
C SER A 569 26.29 -23.14 5.38
N LYS A 570 27.20 -22.89 4.45
CA LYS A 570 27.52 -21.55 3.96
C LYS A 570 26.51 -21.17 2.88
N LEU A 571 25.69 -20.15 3.16
CA LEU A 571 24.78 -19.59 2.17
C LEU A 571 25.56 -18.71 1.18
N ASP A 572 25.24 -18.84 -0.10
CA ASP A 572 25.80 -18.00 -1.17
C ASP A 572 24.91 -16.78 -1.44
N LEU A 573 23.60 -16.95 -1.26
CA LEU A 573 22.60 -15.94 -1.60
C LEU A 573 21.36 -16.06 -0.73
N ILE A 574 20.84 -14.91 -0.31
CA ILE A 574 19.53 -14.78 0.32
C ILE A 574 18.61 -14.04 -0.64
N VAL A 575 17.42 -14.58 -0.85
CA VAL A 575 16.38 -13.95 -1.66
C VAL A 575 15.19 -13.64 -0.77
N ILE A 576 14.70 -12.40 -0.84
CA ILE A 576 13.52 -11.93 -0.09
C ILE A 576 12.46 -11.39 -1.05
N PRO A 577 11.16 -11.47 -0.71
CA PRO A 577 10.12 -10.86 -1.53
C PRO A 577 10.23 -9.34 -1.48
N SER A 578 9.94 -8.67 -2.59
CA SER A 578 9.91 -7.20 -2.65
C SER A 578 8.73 -6.58 -1.92
N SER A 579 7.64 -7.34 -1.69
CA SER A 579 6.37 -6.80 -1.21
C SER A 579 6.44 -6.01 0.11
N PRO A 580 7.25 -6.36 1.13
CA PRO A 580 7.39 -5.55 2.34
C PRO A 580 8.21 -4.27 2.13
N PHE A 581 8.91 -4.14 1.01
CA PHE A 581 9.85 -3.06 0.68
C PHE A 581 9.39 -2.17 -0.50
N ASN A 582 8.24 -2.48 -1.11
CA ASN A 582 7.77 -1.86 -2.35
C ASN A 582 6.93 -0.58 -2.17
N LEU A 583 6.45 -0.29 -0.95
CA LEU A 583 5.49 0.79 -0.70
C LEU A 583 5.99 2.19 -1.07
N ASN A 584 7.32 2.41 -1.10
CA ASN A 584 7.93 3.72 -1.33
C ASN A 584 8.86 3.77 -2.54
N GLN A 585 8.99 2.69 -3.32
CA GLN A 585 9.94 2.57 -4.45
C GLN A 585 11.44 2.68 -4.07
N TRP A 586 11.78 2.91 -2.80
CA TRP A 586 13.16 3.03 -2.31
C TRP A 586 13.69 1.75 -1.65
N GLY A 587 12.93 0.65 -1.72
CA GLY A 587 13.31 -0.62 -1.12
C GLY A 587 13.36 -0.56 0.42
N ARG A 588 12.48 0.24 1.04
CA ARG A 588 12.41 0.41 2.50
C ARG A 588 11.17 -0.24 3.10
N ASP A 589 11.36 -0.90 4.24
CA ASP A 589 10.26 -1.44 5.04
C ASP A 589 9.51 -0.35 5.81
N LEU A 590 8.42 -0.71 6.50
CA LEU A 590 7.58 0.20 7.30
C LEU A 590 8.32 0.92 8.44
N THR A 591 9.50 0.47 8.85
CA THR A 591 10.36 1.17 9.82
C THR A 591 11.27 2.22 9.16
N GLY A 592 11.27 2.26 7.82
CA GLY A 592 12.14 3.10 7.01
C GLY A 592 13.52 2.49 6.78
N ARG A 593 13.79 1.24 7.18
CA ARG A 593 15.08 0.57 6.91
C ARG A 593 15.13 0.05 5.48
N VAL A 594 16.28 0.18 4.83
CA VAL A 594 16.49 -0.33 3.47
C VAL A 594 16.84 -1.81 3.53
N TYR A 595 16.35 -2.60 2.57
CA TYR A 595 16.62 -4.05 2.53
C TYR A 595 18.12 -4.39 2.51
N LEU A 596 18.96 -3.51 1.93
CA LEU A 596 20.42 -3.66 1.89
C LEU A 596 21.06 -3.69 3.29
N ASP A 597 20.37 -3.21 4.33
CA ASP A 597 20.85 -3.36 5.70
C ASP A 597 20.91 -4.83 6.14
N ILE A 598 20.11 -5.72 5.52
CA ILE A 598 20.16 -7.16 5.78
C ILE A 598 21.51 -7.72 5.34
N GLU A 599 21.99 -7.36 4.15
CA GLU A 599 23.31 -7.77 3.65
C GLU A 599 24.42 -7.20 4.55
N ARG A 600 24.35 -5.91 4.88
CA ARG A 600 25.34 -5.25 5.76
C ARG A 600 25.46 -5.92 7.12
N GLU A 601 24.34 -6.39 7.69
CA GLU A 601 24.31 -7.00 9.01
C GLU A 601 24.63 -8.50 9.02
N THR A 602 24.47 -9.20 7.90
CA THR A 602 24.65 -10.65 7.81
C THR A 602 25.92 -11.04 7.07
N GLY A 603 26.46 -10.14 6.24
CA GLY A 603 27.64 -10.39 5.39
C GLY A 603 27.37 -11.35 4.24
N ILE A 604 26.10 -11.68 3.96
CA ILE A 604 25.68 -12.58 2.88
C ILE A 604 24.95 -11.76 1.83
N PRO A 605 25.22 -11.93 0.52
CA PRO A 605 24.50 -11.23 -0.54
C PRO A 605 22.98 -11.37 -0.41
N VAL A 606 22.26 -10.25 -0.52
CA VAL A 606 20.79 -10.22 -0.44
C VAL A 606 20.21 -9.62 -1.71
N GLU A 607 19.33 -10.38 -2.36
CA GLU A 607 18.57 -9.91 -3.51
C GLU A 607 17.06 -9.89 -3.27
N ILE A 608 16.42 -8.92 -3.91
CA ILE A 608 14.97 -8.82 -3.91
C ILE A 608 14.41 -9.64 -5.08
N LEU A 609 13.44 -10.51 -4.80
CA LEU A 609 12.56 -11.09 -5.82
C LEU A 609 11.40 -10.12 -6.09
N PRO A 610 11.33 -9.49 -7.29
CA PRO A 610 10.25 -8.56 -7.59
C PRO A 610 8.91 -9.29 -7.69
N CYS A 611 8.05 -9.02 -6.71
CA CYS A 611 6.69 -9.51 -6.63
C CYS A 611 5.71 -8.37 -6.29
N THR A 612 4.50 -8.45 -6.86
CA THR A 612 3.39 -7.62 -6.46
C THR A 612 2.91 -8.05 -5.08
N THR A 613 2.58 -7.08 -4.23
CA THR A 613 1.81 -7.30 -3.02
C THR A 613 0.54 -8.08 -3.38
N ILE A 614 0.29 -9.16 -2.65
CA ILE A 614 -0.92 -9.95 -2.79
C ILE A 614 -1.94 -9.26 -1.90
N TYR A 615 -2.74 -8.37 -2.51
CA TYR A 615 -3.83 -7.67 -1.85
C TYR A 615 -4.99 -8.65 -1.62
N ASP A 616 -4.76 -9.58 -0.68
CA ASP A 616 -5.69 -10.53 -0.08
C ASP A 616 -5.88 -10.20 1.41
#